data_AF-A0A950XAX1-F1
#
_entry.id   AF-A0A950XAX1-F1
#
_cell.length_a   1.000
_cell.length_b   1.000
_cell.length_c   1.000
_cell.angle_alpha   90.00
_cell.angle_beta   90.00
_cell.angle_gamma   90.00
#
_symmetry.space_group_name_H-M   'P 1'
#
loop_
_entity.id
_entity.type
_entity.pdbx_description
1 polymer ?
#
loop_
_entity_poly.entity_id
_entity_poly.type
_entity_poly.pdbx_seq_one_letter_code
_entity_poly.pdbx_strand_id
1 'polypeptide(L)' 'MDIMQRDFVARAIDEYDDTAALADAFTIPASWYTMPEMLNLESQAVFARSWQVIGRIDQLSEPGDYIT' A
#
# COMPACT_ATOMS: atom_id res chain seq x y z
N MET A 1 12.29 -15.00 -2.14
CA MET A 1 11.77 -13.90 -2.98
C MET A 1 12.60 -13.93 -4.24
N ASP A 2 11.98 -14.23 -5.38
CA ASP A 2 12.64 -14.42 -6.67
C ASP A 2 13.37 -13.12 -7.09
N ILE A 3 14.57 -13.24 -7.65
CA ILE A 3 15.40 -12.12 -8.10
C ILE A 3 14.66 -11.31 -9.18
N MET A 4 13.98 -12.01 -10.08
CA MET A 4 13.20 -11.41 -11.17
C MET A 4 12.06 -10.52 -10.65
N GLN A 5 11.47 -10.86 -9.50
CA GLN A 5 10.37 -10.11 -8.89
C GLN A 5 10.86 -8.80 -8.23
N ARG A 6 12.06 -8.82 -7.61
CA ARG A 6 12.66 -7.61 -7.03
C ARG A 6 13.02 -6.59 -8.09
N ASP A 7 13.55 -7.06 -9.22
CA ASP A 7 13.93 -6.20 -10.35
C ASP A 7 12.73 -5.54 -11.03
N PHE A 8 11.56 -6.19 -10.99
CA PHE A 8 10.32 -5.57 -11.44
C PHE A 8 9.88 -4.43 -10.52
N VAL A 9 9.77 -4.70 -9.21
CA VAL A 9 9.27 -3.72 -8.24
C VAL A 9 10.17 -2.48 -8.18
N ALA A 10 11.50 -2.67 -8.19
CA ALA A 10 12.43 -1.54 -8.18
C ALA A 10 12.22 -0.61 -9.39
N ARG A 11 12.12 -1.16 -10.59
CA ARG A 11 11.84 -0.38 -11.80
C ARG A 11 10.49 0.31 -11.74
N ALA A 12 9.45 -0.38 -11.25
CA ALA A 12 8.12 0.19 -11.12
C ALA A 12 8.10 1.38 -10.14
N ILE A 13 8.92 1.35 -9.08
CA ILE A 13 9.08 2.48 -8.15
C ILE A 13 9.79 3.65 -8.85
N ASP A 14 10.87 3.37 -9.57
CA ASP A 14 11.68 4.38 -10.26
C ASP A 14 10.94 5.10 -11.40
N GLU A 15 9.78 4.59 -11.85
CA GLU A 15 8.92 5.23 -12.85
C GLU A 15 8.18 6.47 -12.31
N TYR A 16 8.09 6.65 -11.00
CA TYR A 16 7.39 7.78 -10.38
C TYR A 16 8.36 8.83 -9.83
N ASP A 17 8.18 10.08 -10.25
CA ASP A 17 8.90 11.24 -9.69
C ASP A 17 8.08 11.85 -8.55
N ASP A 18 8.47 11.54 -7.31
CA ASP A 18 7.83 12.08 -6.10
C ASP A 18 8.25 13.53 -5.77
N THR A 19 9.17 14.09 -6.56
CA THR A 19 9.67 15.47 -6.41
C THR A 19 9.10 16.45 -7.43
N ALA A 20 8.32 15.96 -8.40
CA ALA A 20 7.70 16.78 -9.42
C ALA A 20 6.83 17.90 -8.81
N ALA A 21 6.91 19.10 -9.39
CA ALA A 21 6.04 20.20 -9.00
C ALA A 21 4.57 19.83 -9.26
N LEU A 22 3.64 20.30 -8.42
CA LEU A 22 2.22 19.93 -8.53
C LEU A 22 1.61 20.19 -9.93
N ALA A 23 2.09 21.21 -10.65
CA ALA A 23 1.62 21.52 -12.00
C ALA A 23 2.03 20.47 -13.05
N ASP A 24 3.12 19.74 -12.79
CA ASP A 24 3.71 18.72 -13.66
C ASP A 24 3.56 17.30 -13.08
N ALA A 25 2.96 17.18 -11.89
CA ALA A 25 2.76 15.91 -11.21
C ALA A 25 1.63 15.10 -11.87
N PHE A 26 1.84 13.79 -11.92
CA PHE A 26 0.85 12.82 -12.39
C PHE A 26 0.56 11.81 -11.30
N THR A 27 -0.51 11.04 -11.48
CA THR A 27 -0.74 9.86 -10.64
C THR A 27 0.36 8.83 -10.85
N ILE A 28 0.58 7.98 -9.85
CA ILE A 28 1.49 6.83 -9.94
C ILE A 28 1.19 5.93 -11.15
N PRO A 29 2.20 5.21 -11.68
CA PRO A 29 2.02 4.32 -12.84
C PRO A 29 0.90 3.29 -12.66
N ALA A 30 0.22 2.94 -13.77
CA ALA A 30 -0.90 1.99 -13.75
C ALA A 30 -0.53 0.59 -13.19
N SER A 31 0.74 0.22 -13.27
CA SER A 31 1.29 -1.03 -12.72
C SER A 31 1.13 -1.11 -11.20
N TRP A 32 1.17 0.01 -10.47
CA TRP A 32 1.00 0.03 -9.01
C TRP A 32 -0.40 -0.43 -8.60
N TYR A 33 -1.41 -0.16 -9.43
CA TYR A 33 -2.79 -0.57 -9.17
C TYR A 33 -3.12 -2.00 -9.63
N THR A 34 -2.33 -2.56 -10.55
CA THR A 34 -2.72 -3.79 -11.27
C THR A 34 -1.79 -4.98 -11.04
N MET A 35 -0.55 -4.73 -10.60
CA MET A 35 0.46 -5.78 -10.46
C MET A 35 0.50 -6.32 -9.02
N PRO A 36 0.32 -7.64 -8.80
CA PRO A 36 0.32 -8.24 -7.47
C PRO A 36 1.60 -8.01 -6.65
N GLU A 37 2.72 -7.82 -7.33
CA GLU A 37 4.02 -7.53 -6.73
C GLU A 37 3.99 -6.20 -5.95
N MET A 38 3.29 -5.20 -6.48
CA MET A 38 3.13 -3.90 -5.83
C MET A 38 2.23 -4.01 -4.60
N LEU A 39 1.11 -4.74 -4.70
CA LEU A 39 0.26 -5.03 -3.53
C LEU A 39 1.02 -5.76 -2.41
N ASN A 40 1.88 -6.73 -2.76
CA ASN A 40 2.69 -7.44 -1.79
C ASN A 40 3.72 -6.52 -1.12
N LEU A 41 4.30 -5.58 -1.87
CA LEU A 41 5.17 -4.55 -1.30
C LEU A 41 4.39 -3.66 -0.32
N GLU A 42 3.26 -3.10 -0.74
CA GLU A 42 2.42 -2.22 0.10
C GLU A 42 1.99 -2.93 1.39
N SER A 43 1.62 -4.21 1.29
CA SER A 43 1.26 -5.05 2.44
C SER A 43 2.38 -5.10 3.49
N GLN A 44 3.64 -5.27 3.05
CA GLN A 44 4.79 -5.41 3.94
C GLN A 44 5.36 -4.07 4.43
N ALA A 45 5.32 -3.05 3.59
CA ALA A 45 5.98 -1.76 3.83
C ALA A 45 5.04 -0.74 4.50
N VAL A 46 3.75 -0.75 4.16
CA VAL A 46 2.78 0.24 4.63
C VAL A 46 1.79 -0.39 5.59
N PHE A 47 0.99 -1.37 5.14
CA PHE A 47 -0.12 -1.90 5.94
C PHE A 47 0.35 -2.62 7.20
N ALA A 48 1.39 -3.46 7.10
CA ALA A 48 1.96 -4.15 8.26
C ALA A 48 2.72 -3.22 9.24
N ARG A 49 2.95 -1.96 8.88
CA ARG A 49 3.80 -1.01 9.62
C ARG A 49 3.06 0.26 10.03
N SER A 50 1.76 0.33 9.78
CA SER A 50 0.92 1.49 10.06
C SER A 50 -0.31 1.08 10.86
N TRP A 51 -0.80 1.98 11.73
CA TRP A 51 -2.06 1.79 12.44
C TRP A 51 -3.21 1.64 11.44
N GLN A 52 -3.96 0.54 11.55
CA GLN A 52 -5.17 0.28 10.76
C GLN A 52 -6.40 0.55 11.62
N VAL A 53 -7.28 1.45 11.17
CA VAL A 53 -8.56 1.68 11.84
C VAL A 53 -9.50 0.54 11.47
N ILE A 54 -9.86 -0.30 12.44
CA ILE A 54 -10.67 -1.51 12.21
C ILE A 54 -12.15 -1.37 12.61
N GLY A 55 -12.51 -0.35 13.38
CA GLY A 55 -13.89 -0.15 13.82
C GLY A 55 -14.06 1.04 14.76
N ARG A 56 -15.31 1.37 15.06
CA ARG A 56 -15.70 2.39 16.03
C ARG A 56 -15.95 1.76 17.40
N ILE A 57 -15.76 2.55 18.46
CA ILE A 57 -15.90 2.08 19.84
C ILE A 57 -17.33 1.63 20.19
N ASP A 58 -18.35 2.23 19.56
CA ASP A 58 -19.76 1.86 19.76
C ASP A 58 -20.13 0.50 19.13
N GLN A 59 -19.24 -0.10 18.33
CA GLN A 59 -19.40 -1.46 17.83
C GLN A 59 -18.91 -2.53 18.84
N LEU A 60 -18.29 -2.10 19.95
CA LEU A 60 -17.65 -2.96 20.96
C LEU A 60 -18.02 -2.50 22.38
N SER A 61 -19.28 -2.12 22.61
CA SER A 61 -19.72 -1.48 23.86
C SER A 61 -19.89 -2.46 25.02
N GLU A 62 -20.18 -3.74 24.74
CA GLU A 62 -20.48 -4.75 25.75
C GLU A 62 -19.39 -5.84 25.83
N PRO A 63 -19.18 -6.46 27.01
CA PRO A 63 -18.26 -7.59 27.13
C PRO A 63 -18.66 -8.76 26.23
N GLY A 64 -17.74 -9.18 25.35
CA GLY A 64 -17.96 -10.28 24.41
C GLY A 64 -18.25 -9.82 22.98
N ASP A 65 -18.45 -8.52 22.75
CA ASP A 65 -18.54 -7.96 21.41
C ASP A 65 -17.20 -8.14 20.66
N TYR A 66 -17.28 -8.49 19.38
CA TYR A 66 -16.12 -8.60 18.50
C TYR A 66 -16.46 -8.15 17.08
N ILE A 67 -15.44 -7.69 16.36
CA ILE A 67 -15.48 -7.36 14.93
C ILE A 67 -14.32 -8.09 14.24
N THR A 68 -14.50 -8.44 12.97
CA THR A 68 -13.51 -9.14 12.14
C THR A 68 -13.35 -8.47 10.79
#